data_AF-A0A5C4Y2U9-F1
#
_entry.id   AF-A0A5C4Y2U9-F1
#
_cell.length_a   1.000
_cell.length_b   1.000
_cell.length_c   1.000
_cell.angle_alpha   90.00
_cell.angle_beta   90.00
_cell.angle_gamma   90.00
#
_symmetry.space_group_name_H-M   'P 1'
#
loop_
_entity.id
_entity.type
_entity.pdbx_description
1 polymer ?
#
loop_
_entity_poly.entity_id
_entity_poly.type
_entity_poly.pdbx_seq_one_letter_code
_entity_poly.pdbx_strand_id
1 'polypeptide(L)'
;MSLGAAGASSAVFQSGSAVFYGGRAAQGTVMTAAHRSLPFGTWVRVTHSGTGRSVDVMVNDRGPFGNSRRIIDLSRSAAASLGILAQGVAPVTLRILSRP
;
A
#
# COMPACT_ATOMS: atom_id res chain seq x y z
N MET A 1 -2.73 4.37 39.19
CA MET A 1 -1.57 4.21 38.29
C MET A 1 -2.08 3.62 36.99
N SER A 2 -2.17 4.43 35.93
CA SER A 2 -2.61 3.97 34.61
C SER A 2 -1.39 3.87 33.72
N LEU A 3 -0.98 2.64 33.40
CA LEU A 3 0.01 2.40 32.35
C LEU A 3 -0.74 2.52 31.02
N GLY A 4 -0.67 3.71 30.42
CA GLY A 4 -1.14 3.96 29.06
C GLY A 4 -0.33 3.10 28.09
N ALA A 5 -1.02 2.22 27.38
CA ALA A 5 -0.43 1.31 26.40
C ALA A 5 0.43 2.08 25.40
N ALA A 6 1.68 1.65 25.29
CA ALA A 6 2.65 2.13 24.32
C ALA A 6 2.04 2.08 22.91
N GLY A 7 1.97 3.25 22.26
CA GLY A 7 1.64 3.34 20.84
C GLY A 7 2.63 2.49 20.06
N ALA A 8 2.17 1.35 19.55
CA ALA A 8 2.97 0.49 18.70
C ALA A 8 3.34 1.29 17.44
N SER A 9 4.58 1.78 17.42
CA SER A 9 5.23 2.16 16.17
C SER A 9 5.26 0.91 15.29
N SER A 10 4.21 0.69 14.50
CA SER A 10 4.15 -0.41 13.52
C SER A 10 5.37 -0.26 12.62
N ALA A 11 6.35 -1.15 12.78
CA ALA A 11 7.59 -1.11 12.02
C ALA A 11 7.30 -1.24 10.52
N VAL A 12 8.28 -0.88 9.69
CA VAL A 12 8.20 -1.20 8.26
C VAL A 12 8.03 -2.71 8.10
N PHE A 13 6.92 -3.13 7.51
CA PHE A 13 6.59 -4.53 7.25
C PHE A 13 7.34 -5.04 6.02
N GLN A 14 7.41 -4.22 4.98
CA GLN A 14 8.05 -4.57 3.72
C GLN A 14 8.52 -3.32 2.98
N SER A 15 9.61 -3.45 2.21
CA SER A 15 10.13 -2.42 1.33
C SER A 15 10.31 -2.96 -0.08
N GLY A 16 10.11 -2.11 -1.08
CA GLY A 16 10.18 -2.52 -2.49
C GLY A 16 9.65 -1.43 -3.41
N SER A 17 9.05 -1.83 -4.51
CA SER A 17 8.46 -0.91 -5.50
C SER A 17 6.94 -1.06 -5.57
N ALA A 18 6.26 0.07 -5.69
CA ALA A 18 4.86 0.15 -6.06
C ALA A 18 4.73 0.51 -7.54
N VAL A 19 3.75 -0.09 -8.22
CA VAL A 19 3.22 0.41 -9.50
C VAL A 19 1.71 0.55 -9.36
N PHE A 20 1.00 0.83 -10.45
CA PHE A 20 -0.46 0.87 -10.44
C PHE A 20 -1.08 0.21 -11.67
N TYR A 21 -2.33 -0.24 -11.53
CA TYR A 21 -3.11 -0.77 -12.64
C TYR A 21 -4.14 0.25 -13.14
N GLY A 22 -4.39 0.23 -14.45
CA GLY A 22 -5.32 1.14 -15.13
C GLY A 22 -6.76 0.63 -15.24
N GLY A 23 -7.09 -0.51 -14.62
CA GLY A 23 -8.42 -1.12 -14.69
C GLY A 23 -9.51 -0.14 -14.23
N ARG A 24 -10.72 -0.27 -14.81
CA ARG A 24 -11.90 0.50 -14.37
C ARG A 24 -12.01 0.39 -12.85
N ALA A 25 -12.02 1.53 -12.16
CA ALA A 25 -12.33 1.55 -10.74
C ALA A 25 -13.70 0.87 -10.58
N ALA A 26 -13.73 -0.30 -9.95
CA ALA A 26 -15.00 -0.87 -9.53
C ALA A 26 -15.68 0.18 -8.65
N GLN A 27 -16.96 0.45 -8.91
CA GLN A 27 -17.74 1.46 -8.19
C GLN A 27 -17.65 1.15 -6.69
N GLY A 28 -16.92 1.98 -5.93
CA GLY A 28 -16.72 1.84 -4.49
C GLY A 28 -15.30 1.55 -3.99
N THR A 29 -14.34 1.14 -4.83
CA THR A 29 -12.96 0.82 -4.39
C THR A 29 -11.95 1.86 -4.91
N VAL A 30 -11.86 3.01 -4.22
CA VAL A 30 -10.98 4.12 -4.65
C VAL A 30 -9.56 3.98 -4.06
N MET A 31 -9.41 3.41 -2.86
CA MET A 31 -8.12 3.29 -2.18
C MET A 31 -7.79 1.83 -1.88
N THR A 32 -7.53 1.06 -2.93
CA THR A 32 -7.21 -0.36 -2.83
C THR A 32 -5.88 -0.72 -3.48
N ALA A 33 -5.41 -1.93 -3.19
CA ALA A 33 -4.19 -2.49 -3.74
C ALA A 33 -4.22 -4.03 -3.83
N ALA A 34 -3.39 -4.56 -4.72
CA ALA A 34 -3.07 -5.98 -4.78
C ALA A 34 -1.78 -6.28 -4.00
N HIS A 35 -1.81 -7.33 -3.18
CA HIS A 35 -0.64 -7.82 -2.43
C HIS A 35 -0.61 -9.35 -2.37
N ARG A 36 0.60 -9.93 -2.34
CA ARG A 36 0.83 -11.37 -2.59
C ARG A 36 0.23 -12.26 -1.53
N SER A 37 0.44 -11.91 -0.26
CA SER A 37 0.17 -12.79 0.87
C SER A 37 -0.67 -12.17 1.99
N LEU A 38 -0.66 -10.85 2.15
CA LEU A 38 -1.53 -10.17 3.12
C LEU A 38 -3.00 -10.59 2.95
N PRO A 39 -3.72 -10.90 4.05
CA PRO A 39 -5.15 -11.19 4.00
C PRO A 39 -5.92 -10.07 3.32
N PHE A 40 -6.98 -10.43 2.58
CA PHE A 40 -7.91 -9.42 2.08
C PHE A 40 -8.58 -8.68 3.25
N GLY A 41 -8.80 -7.38 3.10
CA GLY A 41 -9.27 -6.51 4.18
C GLY A 41 -8.15 -5.93 5.05
N THR A 42 -6.90 -6.36 4.88
CA THR A 42 -5.75 -5.73 5.55
C THR A 42 -5.60 -4.29 5.07
N TRP A 43 -5.50 -3.34 6.01
CA TRP A 43 -5.14 -1.96 5.69
C TRP A 43 -3.64 -1.74 5.85
N VAL A 44 -3.05 -1.11 4.85
CA VAL A 44 -1.62 -0.77 4.85
C VAL A 44 -1.41 0.69 4.50
N ARG A 45 -0.44 1.32 5.17
CA ARG A 45 0.13 2.59 4.76
C ARG A 45 1.26 2.35 3.78
N VAL A 46 1.16 2.94 2.61
CA VAL A 46 2.17 2.92 1.56
C VAL A 46 2.87 4.27 1.56
N THR A 47 4.16 4.30 1.85
CA THR A 47 4.94 5.54 1.88
C THR A 47 5.98 5.53 0.78
N HIS A 48 5.98 6.56 -0.08
CA HIS A 48 7.00 6.79 -1.10
C HIS A 48 8.32 7.19 -0.43
N SER A 49 9.34 6.34 -0.53
CA SER A 49 10.61 6.52 0.20
C SER A 49 11.38 7.79 -0.20
N GLY A 50 11.29 8.20 -1.47
CA GLY A 50 11.97 9.42 -1.95
C GLY A 50 11.28 10.75 -1.64
N THR A 51 9.96 10.78 -1.35
CA THR A 51 9.21 12.04 -1.16
C THR A 51 8.54 12.13 0.22
N GLY A 52 8.44 11.03 0.96
CA GLY A 52 7.73 10.96 2.23
C GLY A 52 6.20 10.96 2.10
N ARG A 53 5.64 11.13 0.90
CA ARG A 53 4.19 11.06 0.67
C ARG A 53 3.68 9.66 1.00
N SER A 54 2.47 9.58 1.55
CA SER A 54 1.85 8.30 1.87
C SER A 54 0.37 8.24 1.52
N VAL A 55 -0.12 7.01 1.33
CA VAL A 55 -1.53 6.71 1.11
C VAL A 55 -1.88 5.43 1.86
N ASP A 56 -3.07 5.39 2.45
CA ASP A 56 -3.61 4.21 3.10
C ASP A 56 -4.51 3.45 2.13
N VAL A 57 -4.30 2.15 2.01
CA VAL A 57 -5.03 1.31 1.06
C VAL A 57 -5.48 0.00 1.70
N MET A 58 -6.63 -0.50 1.25
CA MET A 58 -7.11 -1.84 1.59
C MET A 58 -6.60 -2.86 0.58
N VAL A 59 -6.03 -3.96 1.07
CA VAL A 59 -5.67 -5.11 0.25
C VAL A 59 -6.95 -5.84 -0.14
N ASN A 60 -7.27 -5.89 -1.43
CA ASN A 60 -8.47 -6.57 -1.93
C ASN A 60 -8.21 -7.47 -3.13
N ASP A 61 -6.96 -7.56 -3.58
CA ASP A 61 -6.59 -8.33 -4.76
C ASP A 61 -5.21 -8.99 -4.60
N ARG A 62 -4.87 -9.91 -5.52
CA ARG A 62 -3.63 -10.69 -5.53
C ARG A 62 -2.68 -10.25 -6.62
N GLY A 63 -1.40 -10.46 -6.35
CA GLY A 63 -0.30 -9.91 -7.10
C GLY A 63 0.60 -9.11 -6.17
N PRO A 64 1.64 -8.43 -6.65
CA PRO A 64 2.08 -8.46 -8.02
C PRO A 64 2.74 -9.80 -8.39
N PHE A 65 2.54 -10.33 -9.60
CA PHE A 65 3.22 -11.57 -10.04
C PHE A 65 4.50 -11.25 -10.82
N GLY A 66 5.42 -12.21 -10.91
CA GLY A 66 6.65 -12.16 -11.73
C GLY A 66 7.87 -11.55 -11.03
N ASN A 67 7.86 -10.23 -10.77
CA ASN A 67 9.03 -9.50 -10.27
C ASN A 67 9.02 -9.35 -8.74
N SER A 68 10.03 -9.90 -8.05
CA SER A 68 10.17 -9.83 -6.59
C SER A 68 10.35 -8.41 -6.02
N ARG A 69 10.88 -7.46 -6.80
CA ARG A 69 11.03 -6.05 -6.37
C ARG A 69 9.70 -5.30 -6.30
N ARG A 70 8.72 -5.68 -7.11
CA ARG A 70 7.38 -5.09 -7.08
C ARG A 70 6.63 -5.74 -5.93
N ILE A 71 6.21 -4.98 -4.94
CA ILE A 71 5.60 -5.53 -3.71
C ILE A 71 4.12 -5.22 -3.58
N ILE A 72 3.64 -4.18 -4.26
CA ILE A 72 2.25 -3.74 -4.21
C ILE A 72 1.85 -3.11 -5.54
N ASP A 73 0.66 -3.46 -6.05
CA ASP A 73 0.06 -2.77 -7.20
C ASP A 73 -1.11 -1.93 -6.69
N LEU A 74 -1.01 -0.62 -6.84
CA LEU A 74 -2.00 0.33 -6.37
C LEU A 74 -3.13 0.49 -7.39
N SER A 75 -4.33 0.77 -6.89
CA SER A 75 -5.35 1.41 -7.72
C SER A 75 -4.85 2.76 -8.26
N ARG A 76 -5.37 3.18 -9.42
CA ARG A 76 -4.98 4.46 -10.05
C ARG A 76 -5.17 5.67 -9.12
N SER A 77 -6.24 5.70 -8.32
CA SER A 77 -6.51 6.80 -7.40
C SER A 77 -5.57 6.81 -6.18
N ALA A 78 -5.17 5.64 -5.67
CA ALA A 78 -4.12 5.56 -4.65
C ALA A 78 -2.76 6.00 -5.22
N ALA A 79 -2.44 5.62 -6.45
CA ALA A 79 -1.23 6.06 -7.15
C ALA A 79 -1.21 7.58 -7.40
N ALA A 80 -2.36 8.17 -7.73
CA ALA A 80 -2.54 9.62 -7.84
C ALA A 80 -2.24 10.32 -6.51
N SER A 81 -2.80 9.80 -5.42
CA SER A 81 -2.62 10.34 -4.07
C SER A 81 -1.16 10.22 -3.61
N LEU A 82 -0.51 9.10 -3.91
CA LEU A 82 0.91 8.87 -3.64
C LEU A 82 1.81 9.76 -4.51
N GLY A 83 1.32 10.22 -5.67
CA GLY A 83 2.03 11.12 -6.58
C GLY A 83 2.94 10.40 -7.58
N ILE A 84 2.56 9.19 -8.02
CA ILE A 84 3.41 8.33 -8.88
C ILE A 84 2.89 8.15 -10.31
N LEU A 85 1.80 8.83 -10.68
CA LEU A 85 1.17 8.63 -11.98
C LEU A 85 2.09 8.93 -13.17
N ALA A 86 2.94 9.96 -13.04
CA ALA A 86 3.89 10.35 -14.08
C ALA A 86 5.09 9.38 -14.16
N GLN A 87 5.56 8.89 -13.02
CA GLN A 87 6.72 8.01 -12.91
C GLN A 87 6.38 6.55 -13.23
N GLY A 88 5.13 6.12 -13.06
CA GLY A 88 4.69 4.74 -13.26
C GLY A 88 5.07 3.78 -12.14
N VAL A 89 6.19 4.05 -11.45
CA VAL A 89 6.77 3.24 -10.39
C VAL A 89 7.37 4.12 -9.31
N ALA A 90 7.36 3.65 -8.07
CA ALA A 90 8.04 4.32 -6.95
C ALA A 90 8.65 3.34 -5.95
N PRO A 91 9.80 3.66 -5.34
CA PRO A 91 10.26 2.96 -4.15
C PRO A 91 9.34 3.30 -2.97
N VAL A 92 8.86 2.26 -2.28
CA VAL A 92 7.94 2.41 -1.16
C VAL A 92 8.30 1.54 0.04
N THR A 93 7.79 1.94 1.20
CA THR A 93 7.69 1.11 2.39
C THR A 93 6.22 0.87 2.73
N LEU A 94 5.92 -0.33 3.24
CA LEU A 94 4.59 -0.71 3.72
C LEU A 94 4.60 -0.81 5.24
N ARG A 95 3.56 -0.28 5.87
CA ARG A 95 3.26 -0.51 7.29
C ARG A 95 1.86 -1.09 7.40
N ILE A 96 1.70 -2.15 8.20
CA ILE A 96 0.37 -2.70 8.49
C ILE A 96 -0.32 -1.79 9.50
N LEU A 97 -1.53 -1.34 9.18
CA LEU A 97 -2.37 -0.53 10.04
C LEU A 97 -3.36 -1.41 10.82
N SER A 98 -4.00 -2.34 10.12
CA SER A 98 -4.89 -3.33 10.71
C SER A 98 -4.96 -4.59 9.85
N ARG A 99 -5.33 -5.70 10.49
CA ARG A 99 -5.72 -6.95 9.83
C ARG A 99 -7.23 -7.17 10.08
N PRO A 100 -7.93 -7.87 9.19
CA PRO A 100 -9.32 -8.27 9.40
C PRO A 100 -9.47 -9.16 10.64
#